data_AF-A0A3S8ZWL0-F1
#
_entry.id   AF-A0A3S8ZWL0-F1
#
_cell.length_a   1.000
_cell.length_b   1.000
_cell.length_c   1.000
_cell.angle_alpha   90.00
_cell.angle_beta   90.00
_cell.angle_gamma   90.00
#
_symmetry.space_group_name_H-M   'P 1'
#
loop_
_entity.id
_entity.type
_entity.pdbx_description
1 polymer ?
#
loop_
_entity_poly.entity_id
_entity_poly.type
_entity_poly.pdbx_seq_one_letter_code
_entity_poly.pdbx_strand_id
1 'polypeptide(L)'
;MPPHSSNIEFNPRLEHIRALAALLVFFFHAFHHFYGNWKSFPEQPLFAIITEGHLGVGLFFTLSGFLFMKIAMTGNINYRRFIFNRFLRIFPLFLLVFFLAISLGRDKFQAQDLLYLLISNIGKPATSDYFVTGAAWTISIEFTFYLIFPFLALFVRQQGLAYIGRLLLIFLVLKLCVLSLAGHPAHVLQSTQIGRLDQFLIGMGFATLGSSLFFKKPYALIISLATILAISIFRSQYALLFNENSRSMILIIWYTLEALLWGFFIYAYINIQWRPAHMIEEFFSFIGQRSYSFYLLHAMVLYLINYYIPISLSLPILLIKISIAFILSCLLADLSWRSIELPFLNLRQHYVH
;
A
#
# COMPACT_ATOMS: atom_id res chain seq x y z
N MET A 1 20.13 -17.58 -1.42
CA MET A 1 19.08 -17.31 -2.43
C MET A 1 17.83 -16.83 -1.70
N PRO A 2 17.02 -15.93 -2.26
CA PRO A 2 15.74 -15.56 -1.66
C PRO A 2 14.76 -16.75 -1.67
N PRO A 3 13.78 -16.81 -0.75
CA PRO A 3 12.86 -17.93 -0.64
C PRO A 3 11.87 -17.92 -1.81
N HIS A 4 12.15 -18.74 -2.83
CA HIS A 4 11.27 -18.93 -3.97
C HIS A 4 9.87 -19.35 -3.50
N SER A 5 8.86 -18.61 -3.93
CA SER A 5 7.47 -19.00 -3.70
C SER A 5 7.18 -20.25 -4.51
N SER A 6 6.81 -21.35 -3.85
CA SER A 6 6.35 -22.56 -4.56
C SER A 6 5.08 -22.34 -5.37
N ASN A 7 4.40 -21.20 -5.22
CA ASN A 7 3.10 -20.90 -5.85
C ASN A 7 3.19 -20.03 -7.10
N ILE A 8 4.32 -19.35 -7.33
CA ILE A 8 4.57 -18.53 -8.53
C ILE A 8 6.07 -18.41 -8.71
N GLU A 9 6.54 -18.49 -9.96
CA GLU A 9 7.89 -18.08 -10.33
C GLU A 9 8.19 -16.64 -9.87
N PHE A 10 9.44 -16.38 -9.49
CA PHE A 10 9.88 -15.05 -9.08
C PHE A 10 9.79 -14.07 -10.26
N ASN A 11 9.16 -12.92 -10.04
CA ASN A 11 8.99 -11.90 -11.07
C ASN A 11 9.52 -10.55 -10.56
N PRO A 12 10.72 -10.10 -11.00
CA PRO A 12 11.33 -8.84 -10.57
C PRO A 12 10.38 -7.65 -10.66
N ARG A 13 9.54 -7.59 -11.72
CA ARG A 13 8.63 -6.46 -11.94
C ARG A 13 7.57 -6.30 -10.86
N LEU A 14 7.13 -7.40 -10.23
CA LEU A 14 6.23 -7.32 -9.08
C LEU A 14 6.93 -6.70 -7.87
N GLU A 15 8.21 -7.04 -7.66
CA GLU A 15 9.04 -6.43 -6.62
C GLU A 15 9.31 -4.95 -6.92
N HIS A 16 9.53 -4.57 -8.18
CA HIS A 16 9.69 -3.17 -8.57
C HIS A 16 8.45 -2.32 -8.25
N ILE A 17 7.25 -2.85 -8.48
CA ILE A 17 6.00 -2.16 -8.14
C ILE A 17 5.86 -2.02 -6.61
N ARG A 18 6.22 -3.05 -5.83
CA ARG A 18 6.24 -2.95 -4.36
C ARG A 18 7.27 -1.94 -3.85
N ALA A 19 8.45 -1.91 -4.45
CA ALA A 19 9.47 -0.93 -4.14
C ALA A 19 8.99 0.49 -4.46
N LEU A 20 8.37 0.73 -5.61
CA LEU A 20 7.76 2.02 -5.94
C LEU A 20 6.71 2.43 -4.90
N ALA A 21 5.79 1.52 -4.55
CA ALA A 21 4.76 1.78 -3.54
C ALA A 21 5.36 2.13 -2.16
N ALA A 22 6.38 1.40 -1.72
CA ALA A 22 7.12 1.66 -0.48
C ALA A 22 7.87 3.00 -0.52
N LEU A 23 8.52 3.33 -1.63
CA LEU A 23 9.29 4.56 -1.81
C LEU A 23 8.39 5.80 -1.86
N LEU A 24 7.25 5.74 -2.54
CA LEU A 24 6.27 6.84 -2.56
C LEU A 24 5.81 7.18 -1.13
N VAL A 25 5.45 6.17 -0.34
CA VAL A 25 5.04 6.34 1.06
C VAL A 25 6.19 6.87 1.93
N PHE A 26 7.41 6.35 1.74
CA PHE A 26 8.60 6.84 2.45
C PHE A 26 8.88 8.31 2.17
N PHE A 27 8.93 8.72 0.89
CA PHE A 27 9.25 10.10 0.54
C PHE A 27 8.14 11.07 0.98
N PHE A 28 6.87 10.64 0.95
CA PHE A 28 5.74 11.37 1.55
C PHE A 28 5.96 11.61 3.04
N HIS A 29 6.21 10.56 3.82
CA HIS A 29 6.42 10.68 5.26
C HIS A 29 7.71 11.44 5.60
N ALA A 30 8.80 11.22 4.86
CA ALA A 30 10.06 11.93 5.06
C ALA A 30 9.92 13.44 4.77
N PHE A 31 9.22 13.79 3.68
CA PHE A 31 8.90 15.17 3.36
C PHE A 31 8.05 15.82 4.46
N HIS A 32 6.89 15.23 4.81
CA HIS A 32 5.99 15.84 5.80
C HIS A 32 6.55 15.85 7.22
N HIS A 33 7.36 14.86 7.61
CA HIS A 33 7.96 14.80 8.94
C HIS A 33 9.14 15.77 9.11
N PHE A 34 9.96 15.98 8.08
CA PHE A 34 11.12 16.88 8.15
C PHE A 34 10.86 18.31 7.67
N TYR A 35 9.84 18.56 6.84
CA TYR A 35 9.64 19.87 6.19
C TYR A 35 8.16 20.24 6.01
N GLY A 36 7.35 19.33 5.45
CA GLY A 36 5.99 19.61 5.01
C GLY A 36 4.98 19.85 6.14
N ASN A 37 5.27 19.38 7.35
CA ASN A 37 4.41 19.50 8.53
C ASN A 37 2.95 19.07 8.28
N TRP A 38 2.76 18.05 7.42
CA TRP A 38 1.46 17.49 7.02
C TRP A 38 0.48 18.48 6.36
N LYS A 39 1.00 19.58 5.80
CA LYS A 39 0.23 20.57 5.04
C LYS A 39 0.25 20.24 3.54
N SER A 40 -0.74 20.71 2.79
CA SER A 40 -0.74 20.66 1.32
C SER A 40 0.26 21.65 0.71
N PHE A 41 0.81 21.33 -0.46
CA PHE A 41 1.76 22.18 -1.19
C PHE A 41 1.29 22.45 -2.64
N PRO A 42 0.18 23.19 -2.81
CA PRO A 42 -0.41 23.45 -4.12
C PRO A 42 0.50 24.30 -5.03
N GLU A 43 1.33 25.18 -4.44
CA GLU A 43 2.24 26.10 -5.12
C GLU A 43 3.39 25.40 -5.88
N GLN A 44 3.67 24.13 -5.56
CA GLN A 44 4.76 23.35 -6.17
C GLN A 44 4.19 22.06 -6.81
N PRO A 45 3.43 22.15 -7.90
CA PRO A 45 2.70 21.00 -8.46
C PRO A 45 3.61 19.83 -8.83
N LEU A 46 4.83 20.08 -9.31
CA LEU A 46 5.78 19.01 -9.63
C LEU A 46 6.23 18.19 -8.41
N PHE A 47 6.13 18.75 -7.19
CA PHE A 47 6.38 18.02 -5.94
C PHE A 47 5.19 17.17 -5.49
N ALA A 48 4.02 17.23 -6.14
CA ALA A 48 2.83 16.51 -5.72
C ALA A 48 2.99 14.98 -5.69
N ILE A 49 3.91 14.41 -6.49
CA ILE A 49 4.24 12.97 -6.40
C ILE A 49 4.91 12.59 -5.07
N ILE A 50 5.57 13.55 -4.40
CA ILE A 50 6.13 13.41 -3.05
C ILE A 50 5.05 13.77 -2.03
N THR A 51 4.39 14.92 -2.17
CA THR A 51 3.45 15.42 -1.14
C THR A 51 2.14 14.65 -1.07
N GLU A 52 1.80 13.86 -2.10
CA GLU A 52 0.68 12.91 -2.14
C GLU A 52 1.18 11.44 -2.27
N GLY A 53 2.44 11.14 -1.91
CA GLY A 53 3.02 9.80 -2.05
C GLY A 53 2.35 8.71 -1.19
N HIS A 54 1.46 9.04 -0.26
CA HIS A 54 0.59 8.07 0.43
C HIS A 54 -0.35 7.32 -0.55
N LEU A 55 -0.56 7.82 -1.77
CA LEU A 55 -1.22 7.08 -2.87
C LEU A 55 -0.52 5.73 -3.18
N GLY A 56 0.74 5.54 -2.77
CA GLY A 56 1.44 4.24 -2.79
C GLY A 56 0.74 3.13 -1.99
N VAL A 57 -0.06 3.47 -0.96
CA VAL A 57 -0.92 2.50 -0.25
C VAL A 57 -1.98 1.91 -1.20
N GLY A 58 -2.57 2.74 -2.07
CA GLY A 58 -3.52 2.28 -3.08
C GLY A 58 -2.86 1.38 -4.12
N LEU A 59 -1.59 1.63 -4.47
CA LEU A 59 -0.79 0.75 -5.33
C LEU A 59 -0.56 -0.62 -4.68
N PHE A 60 -0.26 -0.69 -3.38
CA PHE A 60 -0.15 -1.98 -2.67
C PHE A 60 -1.44 -2.78 -2.71
N PHE A 61 -2.58 -2.16 -2.40
CA PHE A 61 -3.88 -2.85 -2.41
C PHE A 61 -4.29 -3.32 -3.81
N THR A 62 -4.06 -2.48 -4.83
CA THR A 62 -4.33 -2.84 -6.24
C THR A 62 -3.41 -3.95 -6.74
N LEU A 63 -2.12 -3.92 -6.38
CA LEU A 63 -1.16 -4.97 -6.69
C LEU A 63 -1.51 -6.30 -6.00
N SER A 64 -1.98 -6.26 -4.75
CA SER A 64 -2.40 -7.46 -4.01
C SER A 64 -3.60 -8.14 -4.67
N GLY A 65 -4.62 -7.37 -5.06
CA GLY A 65 -5.78 -7.89 -5.80
C GLY A 65 -5.39 -8.48 -7.15
N PHE A 66 -4.55 -7.76 -7.90
CA PHE A 66 -4.02 -8.22 -9.18
C PHE A 66 -3.24 -9.53 -9.04
N LEU A 67 -2.30 -9.59 -8.09
CA LEU A 67 -1.44 -10.73 -7.90
C LEU A 67 -2.25 -11.97 -7.48
N PHE A 68 -3.11 -11.86 -6.47
CA PHE A 68 -3.86 -13.02 -6.00
C PHE A 68 -4.84 -13.52 -7.05
N MET A 69 -5.54 -12.63 -7.78
CA MET A 69 -6.42 -13.07 -8.85
C MET A 69 -5.65 -13.77 -9.97
N LYS A 70 -4.46 -13.26 -10.34
CA LYS A 70 -3.59 -13.94 -11.31
C LYS A 70 -3.22 -15.37 -10.89
N ILE A 71 -3.04 -15.62 -9.59
CA ILE A 71 -2.83 -16.96 -9.04
C ILE A 71 -4.11 -17.80 -9.09
N ALA A 72 -5.26 -17.25 -8.69
CA ALA A 72 -6.53 -17.97 -8.72
C ALA A 72 -7.02 -18.29 -10.14
N MET A 73 -6.48 -17.63 -11.16
CA MET A 73 -6.70 -17.98 -12.57
C MET A 73 -5.87 -19.19 -13.05
N THR A 74 -4.81 -19.61 -12.33
CA THR A 74 -4.02 -20.80 -12.69
C THR A 74 -4.49 -22.09 -12.01
N GLY A 75 -5.36 -22.00 -10.99
CA GLY A 75 -5.88 -23.15 -10.26
C GLY A 75 -6.78 -22.76 -9.09
N ASN A 76 -7.27 -23.75 -8.36
CA ASN A 76 -8.16 -23.59 -7.21
C ASN A 76 -7.37 -23.29 -5.93
N ILE A 77 -7.87 -22.35 -5.13
CA ILE A 77 -7.19 -21.87 -3.93
C ILE A 77 -7.56 -22.72 -2.71
N ASN A 78 -6.58 -23.39 -2.09
CA ASN A 78 -6.72 -23.98 -0.77
C ASN A 78 -6.76 -22.87 0.29
N TYR A 79 -7.96 -22.55 0.78
CA TYR A 79 -8.21 -21.48 1.75
C TYR A 79 -7.27 -21.53 2.96
N ARG A 80 -7.18 -22.69 3.62
CA ARG A 80 -6.39 -22.86 4.86
C ARG A 80 -4.91 -22.55 4.63
N ARG A 81 -4.32 -23.11 3.56
CA ARG A 81 -2.90 -22.86 3.22
C ARG A 81 -2.65 -21.44 2.73
N PHE A 82 -3.60 -20.83 2.01
CA PHE A 82 -3.51 -19.43 1.60
C PHE A 82 -3.45 -18.51 2.84
N ILE A 83 -4.41 -18.63 3.76
CA ILE A 83 -4.44 -17.82 4.99
C ILE A 83 -3.23 -18.08 5.87
N PHE A 84 -2.79 -19.33 6.02
CA PHE A 84 -1.56 -19.66 6.76
C PHE A 84 -0.32 -18.95 6.18
N ASN A 85 -0.15 -18.98 4.86
CA ASN A 85 0.95 -18.27 4.20
C ASN A 85 0.86 -16.75 4.34
N ARG A 86 -0.35 -16.19 4.41
CA ARG A 86 -0.58 -14.77 4.68
C ARG A 86 -0.26 -14.40 6.12
N PHE A 87 -0.65 -15.25 7.07
CA PHE A 87 -0.34 -15.09 8.49
C PHE A 87 1.19 -15.04 8.70
N LEU A 88 1.92 -16.02 8.15
CA LEU A 88 3.38 -16.06 8.15
C LEU A 88 4.05 -14.84 7.48
N ARG A 89 3.36 -14.17 6.54
CA ARG A 89 3.87 -12.97 5.83
C ARG A 89 3.78 -11.70 6.67
N ILE A 90 2.75 -11.57 7.51
CA ILE A 90 2.40 -10.33 8.22
C ILE A 90 2.74 -10.42 9.70
N PHE A 91 2.20 -11.42 10.40
CA PHE A 91 2.15 -11.42 11.86
C PHE A 91 3.52 -11.38 12.57
N PRO A 92 4.60 -12.05 12.12
CA PRO A 92 5.86 -12.07 12.86
C PRO A 92 6.44 -10.68 13.15
N LEU A 93 6.53 -9.82 12.13
CA LEU A 93 7.03 -8.46 12.29
C LEU A 93 5.94 -7.50 12.81
N PHE A 94 4.69 -7.67 12.37
CA PHE A 94 3.57 -6.87 12.87
C PHE A 94 3.46 -6.97 14.39
N LEU A 95 3.53 -8.18 14.95
CA LEU A 95 3.47 -8.39 16.41
C LEU A 95 4.66 -7.74 17.12
N LEU A 96 5.88 -7.80 16.57
CA LEU A 96 7.03 -7.11 17.16
C LEU A 96 6.79 -5.59 17.24
N VAL A 97 6.43 -4.97 16.12
CA VAL A 97 6.15 -3.52 16.04
C VAL A 97 4.97 -3.14 16.95
N PHE A 98 3.95 -4.00 17.02
CA PHE A 98 2.81 -3.83 17.91
C PHE A 98 3.20 -3.88 19.39
N PHE A 99 3.96 -4.89 19.84
CA PHE A 99 4.43 -4.97 21.22
C PHE A 99 5.36 -3.81 21.60
N LEU A 100 6.20 -3.33 20.67
CA LEU A 100 7.00 -2.12 20.86
C LEU A 100 6.10 -0.89 21.04
N ALA A 101 5.07 -0.73 20.22
CA ALA A 101 4.12 0.37 20.34
C ALA A 101 3.30 0.34 21.64
N ILE A 102 2.85 -0.84 22.10
CA ILE A 102 2.25 -0.99 23.44
C ILE A 102 3.24 -0.58 24.53
N SER A 103 4.48 -1.05 24.45
CA SER A 103 5.49 -0.80 25.49
C SER A 103 5.87 0.68 25.60
N LEU A 104 6.00 1.36 24.47
CA LEU A 104 6.24 2.82 24.39
C LEU A 104 4.98 3.63 24.75
N GLY A 105 3.79 3.07 24.51
CA GLY A 105 2.50 3.68 24.76
C GLY A 105 1.81 3.23 26.05
N ARG A 106 2.53 2.56 26.96
CA ARG A 106 1.95 1.77 28.08
C ARG A 106 0.90 2.53 28.90
N ASP A 107 1.13 3.83 29.16
CA ASP A 107 0.30 4.66 30.04
C ASP A 107 -0.93 5.25 29.30
N LYS A 108 -1.02 5.07 27.98
CA LYS A 108 -2.14 5.51 27.12
C LYS A 108 -2.87 4.36 26.42
N PHE A 109 -2.25 3.18 26.33
CA PHE A 109 -2.80 2.02 25.64
C PHE A 109 -4.10 1.53 26.30
N GLN A 110 -5.11 1.25 25.47
CA GLN A 110 -6.39 0.72 25.92
C GLN A 110 -6.68 -0.63 25.26
N ALA A 111 -7.42 -1.52 25.96
CA ALA A 111 -7.75 -2.83 25.41
C ALA A 111 -8.52 -2.77 24.07
N GLN A 112 -9.25 -1.68 23.80
CA GLN A 112 -9.92 -1.45 22.52
C GLN A 112 -8.94 -1.21 21.35
N ASP A 113 -7.70 -0.76 21.61
CA ASP A 113 -6.69 -0.51 20.58
C ASP A 113 -6.29 -1.81 19.85
N LEU A 114 -6.45 -2.97 20.50
CA LEU A 114 -6.33 -4.30 19.88
C LEU A 114 -7.32 -4.48 18.72
N LEU A 115 -8.56 -4.01 18.87
CA LEU A 115 -9.62 -4.20 17.88
C LEU A 115 -9.41 -3.35 16.63
N TYR A 116 -8.89 -2.12 16.80
CA TYR A 116 -8.48 -1.29 15.66
C TYR A 116 -7.42 -2.00 14.83
N LEU A 117 -6.32 -2.41 15.48
CA LEU A 117 -5.13 -2.92 14.80
C LEU A 117 -5.28 -4.34 14.23
N LEU A 118 -6.15 -5.17 14.82
CA LEU A 118 -6.36 -6.56 14.38
C LEU A 118 -7.58 -6.76 13.47
N ILE A 119 -8.63 -5.94 13.58
CA ILE A 119 -9.94 -6.27 12.99
C ILE A 119 -10.49 -5.19 12.06
N SER A 120 -10.60 -3.93 12.49
CA SER A 120 -11.59 -3.03 11.86
C SER A 120 -11.22 -1.56 11.67
N ASN A 121 -10.07 -1.07 12.14
CA ASN A 121 -9.73 0.36 12.14
C ASN A 121 -10.83 1.29 12.71
N ILE A 122 -11.66 0.79 13.64
CA ILE A 122 -12.76 1.59 14.23
C ILE A 122 -12.22 2.53 15.29
N GLY A 123 -12.54 3.82 15.15
CA GLY A 123 -12.10 4.88 16.07
C GLY A 123 -10.69 5.38 15.78
N LYS A 124 -10.10 6.09 16.74
CA LYS A 124 -8.69 6.50 16.71
C LYS A 124 -8.01 5.98 17.99
N PRO A 125 -7.26 4.87 17.93
CA PRO A 125 -6.64 4.27 19.10
C PRO A 125 -5.45 5.11 19.54
N ALA A 126 -5.07 5.02 20.81
CA ALA A 126 -3.90 5.74 21.32
C ALA A 126 -2.63 5.39 20.52
N THR A 127 -2.50 4.14 20.09
CA THR A 127 -1.40 3.62 19.25
C THR A 127 -1.31 4.26 17.85
N SER A 128 -2.39 4.81 17.29
CA SER A 128 -2.35 5.41 15.95
C SER A 128 -1.53 6.70 15.88
N ASP A 129 -1.42 7.42 17.00
CA ASP A 129 -0.59 8.62 17.14
C ASP A 129 0.90 8.32 17.39
N TYR A 130 1.27 7.04 17.62
CA TYR A 130 2.67 6.65 17.75
C TYR A 130 3.28 6.43 16.38
N PHE A 131 4.40 7.12 16.14
CA PHE A 131 5.12 7.08 14.87
C PHE A 131 5.71 5.69 14.53
N VAL A 132 5.64 4.71 15.43
CA VAL A 132 5.97 3.29 15.19
C VAL A 132 4.80 2.54 14.53
N THR A 133 3.56 2.96 14.78
CA THR A 133 2.32 2.27 14.35
C THR A 133 1.45 3.08 13.38
N GLY A 134 1.83 4.31 13.04
CA GLY A 134 1.07 5.16 12.09
C GLY A 134 0.87 4.57 10.68
N ALA A 135 1.66 3.58 10.27
CA ALA A 135 1.47 2.83 9.03
C ALA A 135 0.61 1.54 9.19
N ALA A 136 0.42 1.08 10.43
CA ALA A 136 -0.12 -0.25 10.74
C ALA A 136 -1.63 -0.40 10.49
N TRP A 137 -2.38 0.70 10.34
CA TRP A 137 -3.82 0.67 9.98
C TRP A 137 -4.06 -0.06 8.66
N THR A 138 -3.11 -0.07 7.72
CA THR A 138 -3.26 -0.78 6.45
C THR A 138 -3.34 -2.31 6.63
N ILE A 139 -2.81 -2.85 7.73
CA ILE A 139 -2.69 -4.29 7.97
C ILE A 139 -4.06 -4.95 8.24
N SER A 140 -4.95 -4.29 8.98
CA SER A 140 -6.31 -4.81 9.25
C SER A 140 -7.15 -4.89 7.96
N ILE A 141 -7.02 -3.88 7.09
CA ILE A 141 -7.64 -3.86 5.75
C ILE A 141 -7.06 -4.99 4.89
N GLU A 142 -5.74 -5.10 4.81
CA GLU A 142 -5.07 -6.14 4.02
C GLU A 142 -5.45 -7.55 4.50
N PHE A 143 -5.48 -7.78 5.81
CA PHE A 143 -5.94 -9.06 6.38
C PHE A 143 -7.41 -9.34 6.05
N THR A 144 -8.27 -8.32 6.05
CA THR A 144 -9.67 -8.45 5.61
C THR A 144 -9.74 -8.88 4.14
N PHE A 145 -8.96 -8.26 3.24
CA PHE A 145 -8.88 -8.66 1.84
C PHE A 145 -8.47 -10.13 1.70
N TYR A 146 -7.53 -10.59 2.51
CA TYR A 146 -7.08 -11.98 2.48
C TYR A 146 -8.20 -12.95 2.90
N LEU A 147 -8.96 -12.64 3.96
CA LEU A 147 -10.05 -13.48 4.45
C LEU A 147 -11.17 -13.66 3.41
N ILE A 148 -11.50 -12.60 2.66
CA ILE A 148 -12.57 -12.62 1.65
C ILE A 148 -12.10 -13.05 0.25
N PHE A 149 -10.80 -12.94 -0.07
CA PHE A 149 -10.27 -13.12 -1.42
C PHE A 149 -10.67 -14.43 -2.11
N PRO A 150 -10.57 -15.63 -1.48
CA PRO A 150 -10.88 -16.88 -2.18
C PRO A 150 -12.35 -16.97 -2.62
N PHE A 151 -13.28 -16.34 -1.87
CA PHE A 151 -14.69 -16.25 -2.24
C PHE A 151 -14.88 -15.27 -3.40
N LEU A 152 -14.26 -14.08 -3.35
CA LEU A 152 -14.27 -13.13 -4.46
C LEU A 152 -13.73 -13.77 -5.74
N ALA A 153 -12.60 -14.47 -5.67
CA ALA A 153 -11.98 -15.13 -6.81
C ALA A 153 -12.88 -16.21 -7.44
N LEU A 154 -13.60 -16.99 -6.62
CA LEU A 154 -14.58 -17.97 -7.09
C LEU A 154 -15.69 -17.29 -7.90
N PHE A 155 -16.29 -16.23 -7.38
CA PHE A 155 -17.38 -15.54 -8.07
C PHE A 155 -16.91 -14.76 -9.31
N VAL A 156 -15.71 -14.15 -9.28
CA VAL A 156 -15.10 -13.53 -10.47
C VAL A 156 -14.83 -14.56 -11.57
N ARG A 157 -14.39 -15.79 -11.24
CA ARG A 157 -14.22 -16.87 -12.22
C ARG A 157 -15.55 -17.35 -12.83
N GLN A 158 -16.64 -17.36 -12.05
CA GLN A 158 -17.96 -17.80 -12.52
C GLN A 158 -18.73 -16.72 -13.29
N GLN A 159 -18.63 -15.46 -12.88
CA GLN A 159 -19.50 -14.36 -13.30
C GLN A 159 -18.74 -13.21 -14.00
N GLY A 160 -17.42 -13.33 -14.14
CA GLY A 160 -16.55 -12.37 -14.80
C GLY A 160 -16.51 -10.98 -14.14
N LEU A 161 -16.13 -9.98 -14.93
CA LEU A 161 -16.06 -8.58 -14.51
C LEU A 161 -17.41 -8.00 -14.05
N ALA A 162 -18.55 -8.60 -14.45
CA ALA A 162 -19.87 -8.17 -14.03
C ALA A 162 -20.09 -8.32 -12.50
N TYR A 163 -19.44 -9.30 -11.86
CA TYR A 163 -19.46 -9.42 -10.40
C TYR A 163 -18.71 -8.29 -9.71
N ILE A 164 -17.53 -7.93 -10.24
CA ILE A 164 -16.75 -6.77 -9.77
C ILE A 164 -17.56 -5.49 -9.93
N GLY A 165 -18.19 -5.28 -11.10
CA GLY A 165 -19.05 -4.12 -11.35
C GLY A 165 -20.22 -4.00 -10.36
N ARG A 166 -20.89 -5.11 -10.01
CA ARG A 166 -21.93 -5.12 -8.97
C ARG A 166 -21.39 -4.76 -7.59
N LEU A 167 -20.24 -5.30 -7.19
CA LEU A 167 -19.62 -4.95 -5.92
C LEU A 167 -19.20 -3.47 -5.86
N LEU A 168 -18.60 -2.94 -6.92
CA LEU A 168 -18.26 -1.52 -7.01
C LEU A 168 -19.50 -0.63 -6.93
N LEU A 169 -20.63 -1.01 -7.54
CA LEU A 169 -21.90 -0.29 -7.43
C LEU A 169 -22.48 -0.34 -6.01
N ILE A 170 -22.43 -1.50 -5.33
CA ILE A 170 -22.84 -1.60 -3.92
C ILE A 170 -21.96 -0.70 -3.04
N PHE A 171 -20.64 -0.73 -3.25
CA PHE A 171 -19.71 0.11 -2.49
C PHE A 171 -19.87 1.60 -2.82
N LEU A 172 -20.26 1.98 -4.03
CA LEU A 172 -20.65 3.36 -4.38
C LEU A 172 -21.81 3.85 -3.49
N VAL A 173 -22.84 3.01 -3.30
CA VAL A 173 -23.97 3.31 -2.41
C VAL A 173 -23.54 3.37 -0.95
N LEU A 174 -22.69 2.45 -0.48
CA LEU A 174 -22.14 2.49 0.87
C LEU A 174 -21.31 3.77 1.14
N LYS A 175 -20.57 4.27 0.14
CA LYS A 175 -19.84 5.54 0.22
C LYS A 175 -20.77 6.75 0.28
N LEU A 176 -21.91 6.73 -0.42
CA LEU A 176 -22.96 7.74 -0.29
C LEU A 176 -23.58 7.73 1.12
N CYS A 177 -23.78 6.56 1.71
CA CYS A 177 -24.20 6.43 3.12
C CYS A 177 -23.13 6.99 4.07
N VAL A 178 -21.84 6.67 3.88
CA VAL A 178 -20.74 7.23 4.67
C VAL A 178 -20.70 8.76 4.57
N LEU A 179 -20.78 9.33 3.36
CA LEU A 179 -20.74 10.79 3.15
C LEU A 179 -21.90 11.53 3.84
N SER A 180 -23.07 10.88 3.87
CA SER A 180 -24.28 11.40 4.52
C SER A 180 -24.22 11.29 6.05
N LEU A 181 -23.83 10.12 6.58
CA LEU A 181 -24.05 9.74 7.97
C LEU A 181 -22.82 9.81 8.88
N ALA A 182 -21.60 9.68 8.34
CA ALA A 182 -20.39 9.67 9.16
C ALA A 182 -20.00 11.07 9.66
N GLY A 183 -19.38 11.15 10.84
CA GLY A 183 -18.80 12.40 11.35
C GLY A 183 -17.64 12.90 10.48
N HIS A 184 -16.69 12.01 10.18
CA HIS A 184 -15.47 12.29 9.38
C HIS A 184 -15.41 11.37 8.15
N PRO A 185 -16.24 11.60 7.11
CA PRO A 185 -16.38 10.66 6.01
C PRO A 185 -15.09 10.47 5.19
N ALA A 186 -14.29 11.52 4.99
CA ALA A 186 -13.00 11.38 4.30
C ALA A 186 -12.06 10.42 5.04
N HIS A 187 -11.95 10.54 6.38
CA HIS A 187 -11.16 9.62 7.20
C HIS A 187 -11.69 8.18 7.14
N VAL A 188 -13.02 7.97 7.22
CA VAL A 188 -13.63 6.64 7.10
C VAL A 188 -13.31 6.00 5.75
N LEU A 189 -13.44 6.73 4.64
CA LEU A 189 -13.11 6.21 3.31
C LEU A 189 -11.60 6.01 3.13
N GLN A 190 -10.76 6.82 3.77
CA GLN A 190 -9.31 6.66 3.72
C GLN A 190 -8.80 5.43 4.49
N SER A 191 -9.42 5.11 5.63
CA SER A 191 -8.90 4.15 6.63
C SER A 191 -9.71 2.87 6.79
N THR A 192 -10.80 2.66 6.03
CA THR A 192 -11.62 1.44 6.12
C THR A 192 -11.80 0.74 4.78
N GLN A 193 -12.28 -0.50 4.84
CA GLN A 193 -12.61 -1.35 3.70
C GLN A 193 -13.66 -0.69 2.77
N ILE A 194 -14.53 0.21 3.26
CA ILE A 194 -15.59 0.86 2.47
C ILE A 194 -15.01 1.76 1.36
N GLY A 195 -13.89 2.46 1.62
CA GLY A 195 -13.20 3.23 0.59
C GLY A 195 -12.10 2.44 -0.13
N ARG A 196 -11.52 1.44 0.52
CA ARG A 196 -10.32 0.73 0.01
C ARG A 196 -10.58 -0.55 -0.77
N LEU A 197 -11.75 -1.20 -0.65
CA LEU A 197 -12.01 -2.45 -1.35
C LEU A 197 -11.99 -2.30 -2.88
N ASP A 198 -12.35 -1.13 -3.41
CA ASP A 198 -12.21 -0.78 -4.83
C ASP A 198 -10.83 -1.10 -5.39
N GLN A 199 -9.77 -0.75 -4.65
CA GLN A 199 -8.39 -0.90 -5.06
C GLN A 199 -8.08 -2.39 -5.26
N PHE A 200 -8.46 -3.22 -4.29
CA PHE A 200 -8.33 -4.66 -4.38
C PHE A 200 -9.16 -5.26 -5.54
N LEU A 201 -10.44 -4.91 -5.64
CA LEU A 201 -11.35 -5.44 -6.67
C LEU A 201 -10.94 -5.07 -8.09
N ILE A 202 -10.54 -3.82 -8.33
CA ILE A 202 -10.09 -3.36 -9.64
C ILE A 202 -8.75 -4.03 -10.00
N GLY A 203 -7.85 -4.20 -9.03
CA GLY A 203 -6.66 -5.04 -9.17
C GLY A 203 -7.00 -6.44 -9.69
N MET A 204 -7.97 -7.12 -9.05
CA MET A 204 -8.46 -8.43 -9.51
C MET A 204 -8.98 -8.39 -10.94
N GLY A 205 -9.75 -7.35 -11.30
CA GLY A 205 -10.27 -7.16 -12.66
C GLY A 205 -9.15 -7.05 -13.70
N PHE A 206 -8.14 -6.21 -13.45
CA PHE A 206 -6.98 -6.06 -14.34
C PHE A 206 -6.20 -7.38 -14.56
N ALA A 207 -6.19 -8.29 -13.59
CA ALA A 207 -5.55 -9.60 -13.73
C ALA A 207 -6.30 -10.58 -14.65
N THR A 208 -7.58 -10.33 -14.93
CA THR A 208 -8.39 -11.13 -15.88
C THR A 208 -8.29 -10.64 -17.33
N LEU A 209 -7.62 -9.49 -17.58
CA LEU A 209 -7.50 -8.94 -18.92
C LEU A 209 -6.57 -9.80 -19.80
N GLY A 210 -7.03 -10.04 -21.03
CA GLY A 210 -6.23 -10.70 -22.06
C GLY A 210 -5.09 -9.82 -22.58
N SER A 211 -4.07 -10.45 -23.16
CA SER A 211 -2.88 -9.77 -23.68
C SER A 211 -3.26 -8.74 -24.76
N SER A 212 -2.68 -7.54 -24.70
CA SER A 212 -2.92 -6.46 -25.67
C SER A 212 -1.61 -5.86 -26.16
N LEU A 213 -1.54 -5.55 -27.46
CA LEU A 213 -0.34 -4.98 -28.10
C LEU A 213 -0.02 -3.57 -27.61
N PHE A 214 -1.03 -2.80 -27.20
CA PHE A 214 -0.88 -1.45 -26.65
C PHE A 214 0.06 -1.45 -25.44
N PHE A 215 -0.15 -2.36 -24.49
CA PHE A 215 0.62 -2.45 -23.25
C PHE A 215 2.03 -3.04 -23.42
N LYS A 216 2.39 -3.55 -24.62
CA LYS A 216 3.77 -3.96 -24.94
C LYS A 216 4.69 -2.78 -25.24
N LYS A 217 4.13 -1.61 -25.57
CA LYS A 217 4.84 -0.42 -26.04
C LYS A 217 5.10 0.59 -24.89
N PRO A 218 6.19 1.39 -24.96
CA PRO A 218 6.57 2.30 -23.88
C PRO A 218 5.57 3.43 -23.63
N TYR A 219 4.80 3.85 -24.64
CA TYR A 219 3.79 4.89 -24.46
C TYR A 219 2.72 4.52 -23.42
N ALA A 220 2.40 3.24 -23.22
CA ALA A 220 1.41 2.82 -22.24
C ALA A 220 1.89 3.13 -20.81
N LEU A 221 3.17 2.88 -20.54
CA LEU A 221 3.81 3.23 -19.28
C LEU A 221 3.92 4.76 -19.11
N ILE A 222 4.32 5.48 -20.16
CA ILE A 222 4.42 6.96 -20.13
C ILE A 222 3.06 7.59 -19.83
N ILE A 223 1.99 7.15 -20.51
CA ILE A 223 0.61 7.60 -20.25
C ILE A 223 0.22 7.32 -18.79
N SER A 224 0.51 6.11 -18.28
CA SER A 224 0.18 5.77 -16.88
C SER A 224 0.88 6.71 -15.88
N LEU A 225 2.19 6.95 -16.06
CA LEU A 225 2.97 7.83 -15.19
C LEU A 225 2.52 9.29 -15.30
N ALA A 226 2.18 9.76 -16.50
CA ALA A 226 1.64 11.11 -16.72
C ALA A 226 0.27 11.29 -16.03
N THR A 227 -0.63 10.29 -16.12
CA THR A 227 -1.92 10.34 -15.42
C THR A 227 -1.79 10.25 -13.91
N ILE A 228 -0.83 9.46 -13.39
CA ILE A 228 -0.51 9.40 -11.95
C ILE A 228 0.02 10.76 -11.46
N LEU A 229 0.93 11.39 -12.21
CA LEU A 229 1.42 12.73 -11.88
C LEU A 229 0.28 13.77 -11.92
N ALA A 230 -0.57 13.73 -12.95
CA ALA A 230 -1.69 14.66 -13.09
C ALA A 230 -2.72 14.52 -11.95
N ILE A 231 -3.05 13.30 -11.52
CA ILE A 231 -3.98 13.09 -10.39
C ILE A 231 -3.35 13.48 -9.05
N SER A 232 -2.04 13.29 -8.86
CA SER A 232 -1.32 13.82 -7.69
C SER A 232 -1.35 15.35 -7.67
N ILE A 233 -1.08 16.02 -8.80
CA ILE A 233 -1.17 17.48 -8.94
C ILE A 233 -2.57 17.97 -8.58
N PHE A 234 -3.61 17.35 -9.17
CA PHE A 234 -5.00 17.67 -8.87
C PHE A 234 -5.30 17.53 -7.37
N ARG A 235 -4.88 16.43 -6.73
CA ARG A 235 -5.12 16.23 -5.30
C ARG A 235 -4.44 17.29 -4.43
N SER A 236 -3.18 17.64 -4.73
CA SER A 236 -2.44 18.69 -4.00
C SER A 236 -3.08 20.07 -4.18
N GLN A 237 -3.48 20.43 -5.40
CA GLN A 237 -4.16 21.70 -5.70
C GLN A 237 -5.53 21.81 -5.04
N TYR A 238 -6.31 20.72 -5.02
CA TYR A 238 -7.66 20.67 -4.47
C TYR A 238 -7.71 19.97 -3.09
N ALA A 239 -6.65 20.06 -2.29
CA ALA A 239 -6.50 19.34 -1.02
C ALA A 239 -7.65 19.56 -0.02
N LEU A 240 -8.32 20.73 -0.06
CA LEU A 240 -9.53 21.01 0.74
C LEU A 240 -10.68 20.02 0.46
N LEU A 241 -10.78 19.49 -0.77
CA LEU A 241 -11.77 18.47 -1.12
C LEU A 241 -11.48 17.11 -0.46
N PHE A 242 -10.26 16.91 0.05
CA PHE A 242 -9.75 15.64 0.61
C PHE A 242 -9.38 15.70 2.10
N ASN A 243 -9.58 16.85 2.74
CA ASN A 243 -9.41 17.05 4.19
C ASN A 243 -10.32 16.07 4.98
N GLU A 244 -9.90 15.62 6.17
CA GLU A 244 -10.61 14.66 7.03
C GLU A 244 -12.09 15.03 7.30
N ASN A 245 -12.38 16.34 7.38
CA ASN A 245 -13.71 16.89 7.60
C ASN A 245 -14.49 17.18 6.31
N SER A 246 -13.90 16.94 5.14
CA SER A 246 -14.54 17.21 3.85
C SER A 246 -15.69 16.26 3.57
N ARG A 247 -16.79 16.82 3.05
CA ARG A 247 -17.95 16.08 2.53
C ARG A 247 -18.06 16.19 1.00
N SER A 248 -16.94 16.40 0.31
CA SER A 248 -16.94 16.51 -1.16
C SER A 248 -17.36 15.21 -1.84
N MET A 249 -18.25 15.32 -2.84
CA MET A 249 -18.69 14.18 -3.66
C MET A 249 -17.53 13.46 -4.36
N ILE A 250 -16.38 14.12 -4.58
CA ILE A 250 -15.20 13.49 -5.19
C ILE A 250 -14.72 12.25 -4.41
N LEU A 251 -14.91 12.24 -3.09
CA LEU A 251 -14.48 11.16 -2.19
C LEU A 251 -15.13 9.81 -2.52
N ILE A 252 -16.34 9.83 -3.09
CA ILE A 252 -17.10 8.64 -3.48
C ILE A 252 -16.36 7.88 -4.61
N ILE A 253 -15.86 8.61 -5.60
CA ILE A 253 -15.24 8.06 -6.81
C ILE A 253 -13.70 8.06 -6.76
N TRP A 254 -13.10 8.80 -5.82
CA TRP A 254 -11.65 9.00 -5.77
C TRP A 254 -10.85 7.70 -5.75
N TYR A 255 -11.13 6.82 -4.77
CA TYR A 255 -10.39 5.57 -4.60
C TYR A 255 -10.63 4.60 -5.77
N THR A 256 -11.78 4.69 -6.44
CA THR A 256 -12.10 3.95 -7.67
C THR A 256 -11.24 4.44 -8.84
N LEU A 257 -11.10 5.76 -9.01
CA LEU A 257 -10.26 6.37 -10.04
C LEU A 257 -8.76 6.07 -9.79
N GLU A 258 -8.30 6.25 -8.54
CA GLU A 258 -6.95 5.90 -8.10
C GLU A 258 -6.63 4.42 -8.40
N ALA A 259 -7.58 3.50 -8.11
CA ALA A 259 -7.45 2.09 -8.42
C ALA A 259 -7.36 1.78 -9.93
N LEU A 260 -8.15 2.47 -10.77
CA LEU A 260 -8.10 2.29 -12.22
C LEU A 260 -6.75 2.72 -12.80
N LEU A 261 -6.20 3.84 -12.33
CA LEU A 261 -4.89 4.34 -12.74
C LEU A 261 -3.76 3.40 -12.27
N TRP A 262 -3.80 2.93 -11.02
CA TRP A 262 -2.83 1.94 -10.53
C TRP A 262 -2.94 0.59 -11.25
N GLY A 263 -4.16 0.11 -11.53
CA GLY A 263 -4.39 -1.11 -12.29
C GLY A 263 -3.83 -1.02 -13.71
N PHE A 264 -4.06 0.12 -14.38
CA PHE A 264 -3.49 0.41 -15.70
C PHE A 264 -1.95 0.49 -15.66
N PHE A 265 -1.36 1.14 -14.64
CA PHE A 265 0.08 1.18 -14.43
C PHE A 265 0.67 -0.23 -14.20
N ILE A 266 0.08 -1.03 -13.29
CA ILE A 266 0.50 -2.42 -13.03
C ILE A 266 0.47 -3.23 -14.33
N TYR A 267 -0.63 -3.13 -15.09
CA TYR A 267 -0.79 -3.87 -16.32
C TYR A 267 0.19 -3.44 -17.41
N ALA A 268 0.43 -2.13 -17.57
CA ALA A 268 1.45 -1.59 -18.48
C ALA A 268 2.86 -2.04 -18.08
N TYR A 269 3.23 -1.87 -16.82
CA TYR A 269 4.57 -2.19 -16.33
C TYR A 269 4.90 -3.69 -16.40
N ILE A 270 3.90 -4.57 -16.19
CA ILE A 270 4.11 -6.02 -16.32
C ILE A 270 4.22 -6.46 -17.79
N ASN A 271 3.55 -5.79 -18.73
CA ASN A 271 3.51 -6.21 -20.15
C ASN A 271 4.50 -5.49 -21.09
N ILE A 272 5.08 -4.34 -20.69
CA ILE A 272 6.02 -3.58 -21.53
C ILE A 272 7.23 -4.42 -21.94
N GLN A 273 7.66 -4.37 -23.21
CA GLN A 273 8.80 -5.16 -23.69
C GLN A 273 10.16 -4.63 -23.21
N TRP A 274 10.25 -3.33 -22.91
CA TRP A 274 11.44 -2.71 -22.33
C TRP A 274 11.82 -3.36 -20.99
N ARG A 275 13.12 -3.50 -20.73
CA ARG A 275 13.67 -3.91 -19.43
C ARG A 275 14.57 -2.81 -18.88
N PRO A 276 14.56 -2.57 -17.55
CA PRO A 276 15.52 -1.69 -16.92
C PRO A 276 16.95 -2.26 -17.00
N ALA A 277 17.95 -1.41 -16.75
CA ALA A 277 19.34 -1.88 -16.59
C ALA A 277 19.48 -2.79 -15.35
N HIS A 278 20.43 -3.74 -15.37
CA HIS A 278 20.60 -4.75 -14.33
C HIS A 278 20.66 -4.17 -12.91
N MET A 279 21.50 -3.14 -12.68
CA MET A 279 21.63 -2.47 -11.39
C MET A 279 20.31 -1.85 -10.88
N ILE A 280 19.44 -1.38 -11.80
CA ILE A 280 18.12 -0.84 -11.45
C ILE A 280 17.18 -2.01 -11.09
N GLU A 281 17.19 -3.10 -11.86
CA GLU A 281 16.42 -4.32 -11.56
C GLU A 281 16.78 -4.90 -10.19
N GLU A 282 18.08 -5.02 -9.88
CA GLU A 282 18.57 -5.48 -8.58
C GLU A 282 18.16 -4.56 -7.44
N PHE A 283 18.33 -3.24 -7.58
CA PHE A 283 17.98 -2.25 -6.56
C PHE A 283 16.48 -2.27 -6.23
N PHE A 284 15.63 -2.18 -7.25
CA PHE A 284 14.18 -2.23 -7.06
C PHE A 284 13.71 -3.61 -6.58
N SER A 285 14.36 -4.70 -7.00
CA SER A 285 14.08 -6.05 -6.46
C SER A 285 14.52 -6.22 -5.01
N PHE A 286 15.63 -5.60 -4.59
CA PHE A 286 16.12 -5.62 -3.21
C PHE A 286 15.12 -4.95 -2.27
N ILE A 287 14.68 -3.73 -2.61
CA ILE A 287 13.68 -2.98 -1.84
C ILE A 287 12.33 -3.70 -1.88
N GLY A 288 11.91 -4.21 -3.05
CA GLY A 288 10.60 -4.85 -3.23
C GLY A 288 10.40 -6.08 -2.34
N GLN A 289 11.41 -6.94 -2.24
CA GLN A 289 11.40 -8.10 -1.34
C GLN A 289 11.28 -7.71 0.14
N ARG A 290 11.88 -6.57 0.52
CA ARG A 290 11.90 -6.00 1.89
C ARG A 290 10.79 -4.96 2.13
N SER A 291 9.92 -4.75 1.15
CA SER A 291 8.95 -3.64 1.13
C SER A 291 8.05 -3.63 2.37
N TYR A 292 7.73 -4.79 2.94
CA TYR A 292 6.97 -4.91 4.18
C TYR A 292 7.74 -4.38 5.41
N SER A 293 8.93 -4.92 5.70
CA SER A 293 9.81 -4.37 6.74
C SER A 293 10.07 -2.88 6.56
N PHE A 294 10.38 -2.44 5.34
CA PHE A 294 10.64 -1.03 5.05
C PHE A 294 9.39 -0.17 5.28
N TYR A 295 8.22 -0.60 4.80
CA TYR A 295 6.95 0.09 5.01
C TYR A 295 6.58 0.19 6.50
N LEU A 296 6.86 -0.83 7.31
CA LEU A 296 6.50 -0.80 8.72
C LEU A 296 7.55 -0.11 9.63
N LEU A 297 8.82 -0.03 9.21
CA LEU A 297 9.95 0.45 10.02
C LEU A 297 10.62 1.75 9.55
N HIS A 298 10.21 2.33 8.42
CA HIS A 298 10.67 3.68 8.01
C HIS A 298 10.04 4.79 8.85
N ALA A 299 8.77 4.58 9.20
CA ALA A 299 8.14 5.08 10.40
C ALA A 299 8.85 4.42 11.61
N MET A 300 9.06 5.13 12.71
CA MET A 300 10.18 5.00 13.66
C MET A 300 11.50 5.65 13.21
N VAL A 301 12.20 5.16 12.17
CA VAL A 301 13.53 5.69 11.76
C VAL A 301 13.53 7.19 11.49
N LEU A 302 12.53 7.68 10.75
CA LEU A 302 12.38 9.12 10.46
C LEU A 302 12.26 9.97 11.75
N TYR A 303 11.56 9.47 12.78
CA TYR A 303 11.39 10.15 14.06
C TYR A 303 12.69 10.14 14.88
N LEU A 304 13.41 9.02 14.93
CA LEU A 304 14.72 8.97 15.60
C LEU A 304 15.69 9.99 15.00
N ILE A 305 15.73 10.10 13.67
CA ILE A 305 16.55 11.10 12.98
C ILE A 305 16.08 12.52 13.28
N ASN A 306 14.77 12.78 13.36
CA ASN A 306 14.29 14.11 13.69
C ASN A 306 14.59 14.51 15.14
N TYR A 307 14.48 13.55 16.05
CA TYR A 307 14.73 13.71 17.49
C TYR A 307 16.20 13.96 17.80
N TYR A 308 17.11 13.16 17.24
CA TYR A 308 18.55 13.29 17.47
C TYR A 308 19.25 14.32 16.55
N ILE A 309 18.64 14.71 15.43
CA ILE A 309 19.18 15.71 14.49
C ILE A 309 18.16 16.85 14.26
N PRO A 310 17.86 17.68 15.28
CA PRO A 310 16.90 18.79 15.22
C PRO A 310 17.50 20.06 14.58
N ILE A 311 18.27 19.90 13.50
CA ILE A 311 18.97 21.02 12.83
C ILE A 311 17.99 21.85 12.00
N SER A 312 18.20 23.18 11.97
CA SER A 312 17.45 24.13 11.15
C SER A 312 17.49 23.80 9.65
N LEU A 313 16.36 23.99 8.99
CA LEU A 313 16.11 23.47 7.64
C LEU A 313 16.71 24.37 6.55
N SER A 314 17.86 23.96 6.01
CA SER A 314 18.27 24.33 4.65
C SER A 314 18.04 23.14 3.70
N LEU A 315 17.89 23.40 2.40
CA LEU A 315 17.65 22.33 1.42
C LEU A 315 18.76 21.25 1.43
N PRO A 316 20.07 21.58 1.49
CA PRO A 316 21.12 20.56 1.63
C PRO A 316 20.97 19.69 2.89
N ILE A 317 20.64 20.29 4.05
CA ILE A 317 20.45 19.57 5.31
C ILE A 317 19.23 18.65 5.24
N LEU A 318 18.13 19.10 4.61
CA LEU A 318 16.95 18.28 4.36
C LEU A 318 17.28 17.05 3.49
N LEU A 319 18.01 17.24 2.38
CA LEU A 319 18.43 16.16 1.50
C LEU A 319 19.36 15.16 2.21
N ILE A 320 20.26 15.63 3.06
CA ILE A 320 21.10 14.78 3.91
C ILE A 320 20.25 13.99 4.91
N LYS A 321 19.30 14.63 5.63
CA LYS A 321 18.40 13.94 6.57
C LYS A 321 17.57 12.85 5.87
N ILE A 322 17.01 13.13 4.69
CA ILE A 322 16.26 12.16 3.88
C ILE A 322 17.17 11.01 3.43
N SER A 323 18.39 11.31 2.99
CA SER A 323 19.35 10.28 2.53
C SER A 323 19.78 9.34 3.66
N ILE A 324 20.11 9.89 4.83
CA ILE A 324 20.43 9.11 6.04
C ILE A 324 19.21 8.26 6.45
N ALA A 325 18.00 8.84 6.45
CA ALA A 325 16.78 8.12 6.75
C ALA A 325 16.52 6.97 5.78
N PHE A 326 16.75 7.17 4.49
CA PHE A 326 16.57 6.15 3.48
C PHE A 326 17.55 4.98 3.66
N ILE A 327 18.83 5.29 3.88
CA ILE A 327 19.88 4.28 4.11
C ILE A 327 19.58 3.49 5.39
N LEU A 328 19.30 4.17 6.51
CA LEU A 328 18.99 3.49 7.77
C LEU A 328 17.69 2.67 7.71
N SER A 329 16.67 3.15 7.00
CA SER A 329 15.42 2.38 6.77
C SER A 329 15.69 1.13 5.92
N CYS A 330 16.53 1.23 4.88
CA CYS A 330 16.94 0.06 4.07
C CYS A 330 17.75 -0.96 4.87
N LEU A 331 18.70 -0.52 5.70
CA LEU A 331 19.53 -1.38 6.54
C LEU A 331 18.70 -2.09 7.61
N LEU A 332 17.86 -1.33 8.34
CA LEU A 332 16.95 -1.89 9.33
C LEU A 332 15.95 -2.86 8.70
N ALA A 333 15.44 -2.55 7.49
CA ALA A 333 14.53 -3.42 6.77
C ALA A 333 15.18 -4.72 6.28
N ASP A 334 16.45 -4.70 5.85
CA ASP A 334 17.18 -5.93 5.51
C ASP A 334 17.44 -6.79 6.75
N LEU A 335 17.85 -6.18 7.87
CA LEU A 335 18.04 -6.88 9.14
C LEU A 335 16.74 -7.53 9.63
N SER A 336 15.66 -6.75 9.72
CA SER A 336 14.33 -7.23 10.08
C SER A 336 13.85 -8.34 9.15
N TRP A 337 13.99 -8.17 7.83
CA TRP A 337 13.58 -9.18 6.86
C TRP A 337 14.34 -10.49 7.03
N ARG A 338 15.67 -10.46 7.23
CA ARG A 338 16.48 -11.67 7.44
C ARG A 338 16.21 -12.37 8.77
N SER A 339 16.07 -11.60 9.85
CA SER A 339 15.94 -12.13 11.21
C SER A 339 14.52 -12.52 11.60
N ILE A 340 13.50 -11.83 11.07
CA ILE A 340 12.11 -11.96 11.50
C ILE A 340 11.20 -12.49 10.39
N GLU A 341 11.27 -11.95 9.17
CA GLU A 341 10.36 -12.40 8.10
C GLU A 341 10.81 -13.74 7.48
N LEU A 342 12.08 -13.83 7.08
CA LEU A 342 12.64 -14.94 6.30
C LEU A 342 12.44 -16.32 6.96
N PRO A 343 12.64 -16.52 8.28
CA PRO A 343 12.39 -17.81 8.91
C PRO A 343 10.95 -18.30 8.74
N PHE A 344 9.97 -17.40 8.86
CA PHE A 344 8.54 -17.72 8.71
C PHE A 344 8.14 -17.84 7.23
N LEU A 345 8.76 -17.06 6.33
CA LEU A 345 8.56 -17.18 4.89
C LEU A 345 9.05 -18.52 4.32
N ASN A 346 9.99 -19.19 4.98
CA ASN A 346 10.43 -20.55 4.63
C ASN A 346 9.42 -21.64 5.02
N LEU A 347 8.49 -21.36 5.94
CA LEU A 347 7.43 -22.30 6.36
C LEU A 347 6.19 -22.29 5.43
N ARG A 348 6.20 -21.48 4.37
CA ARG A 348 5.07 -21.32 3.44
C ARG A 348 4.82 -22.58 2.61
N GLN A 349 3.55 -22.92 2.45
CA GLN A 349 3.09 -24.12 1.74
C GLN A 349 2.60 -23.82 0.32
N HIS A 350 2.45 -24.85 -0.52
CA HIS A 350 1.77 -24.72 -1.81
C HIS A 350 0.24 -24.76 -1.62
N TYR A 351 -0.48 -23.77 -2.15
CA TYR A 351 -1.91 -23.52 -1.91
C TYR A 351 -2.77 -23.45 -3.18
N VAL A 352 -2.21 -23.71 -4.36
CA VAL A 352 -2.93 -23.73 -5.65
C VAL A 352 -3.01 -25.18 -6.13
N HIS A 353 -4.12 -25.60 -6.75
CA HIS A 353 -4.33 -26.96 -7.28
C HIS A 353 -5.11 -26.95 -8.58
#